data_AF-A0A1E5WMY2-F1
#
_entry.id   AF-A0A1E5WMY2-F1
#
_cell.length_a   1.000
_cell.length_b   1.000
_cell.length_c   1.000
_cell.angle_alpha   90.00
_cell.angle_beta   90.00
_cell.angle_gamma   90.00
#
_symmetry.space_group_name_H-M   'P 1'
#
loop_
_entity.id
_entity.type
_entity.pdbx_description
1 polymer ?
#
loop_
_entity_poly.entity_id
_entity_poly.type
_entity_poly.pdbx_seq_one_letter_code
_entity_poly.pdbx_strand_id
1 'polypeptide(L)'
;MSGSFGGWILTNSPIPITKKPDLNDPVLRAKLAKGVGHNYYGEPAWPNDLLYIFSVVILCTIACNVGLVVLELSMIGELADPYATPLEILPEWYFFPVFQILHTVSNNLLGVLLMVSVAFS
;
A
#
# COMPACT_ATOMS: atom_id res chain seq x y z
N MET A 1 40.48 17.70 14.87
CA MET A 1 40.32 16.52 15.75
C MET A 1 38.95 16.61 16.41
N SER A 2 37.90 16.15 15.73
CA SER A 2 36.54 16.09 16.29
C SER A 2 36.21 14.61 16.46
N GLY A 3 36.41 14.09 17.66
CA GLY A 3 36.15 12.69 18.00
C GLY A 3 34.66 12.40 17.86
N SER A 4 34.31 11.59 16.87
CA SER A 4 32.94 11.07 16.67
C SER A 4 32.63 10.06 17.77
N PHE A 5 32.19 10.56 18.92
CA PHE A 5 31.73 9.74 20.05
C PHE A 5 30.51 8.87 19.66
N GLY A 6 29.77 9.24 18.61
CA GLY A 6 28.67 8.46 18.05
C GLY A 6 29.09 7.26 17.18
N GLY A 7 30.31 7.26 16.63
CA GLY A 7 30.82 6.12 15.86
C GLY A 7 31.05 4.87 16.71
N TRP A 8 31.43 5.06 17.98
CA TRP A 8 31.73 3.98 18.92
C TRP A 8 30.49 3.21 19.39
N ILE A 9 29.32 3.85 19.43
CA ILE A 9 28.07 3.16 19.83
C ILE A 9 27.58 2.24 18.69
N LEU A 10 27.71 2.67 17.43
CA LEU A 10 27.31 1.86 16.26
C LEU A 10 28.22 0.66 16.01
N THR A 11 29.47 0.68 16.48
CA THR A 11 30.44 -0.41 16.30
C THR A 11 30.40 -1.48 17.40
N ASN A 12 29.74 -1.22 18.54
CA ASN A 12 29.77 -2.10 19.71
C ASN A 12 28.41 -2.75 20.03
N SER A 13 27.35 -2.51 19.25
CA SER A 13 26.12 -3.30 19.35
C SER A 13 26.28 -4.63 18.61
N PRO A 14 25.86 -5.78 19.19
CA PRO A 14 25.93 -7.09 18.53
C PRO A 14 25.10 -7.16 17.24
N ILE A 15 24.18 -6.21 17.04
CA ILE A 15 23.42 -6.01 15.81
C ILE A 15 23.54 -4.51 15.46
N PRO A 16 24.14 -4.14 14.31
CA PRO A 16 24.21 -2.75 13.89
C PRO A 16 22.80 -2.24 13.55
N ILE A 17 22.36 -1.17 14.24
CA ILE A 17 21.06 -0.50 14.01
C ILE A 17 20.96 0.03 12.57
N THR A 18 22.09 0.37 11.95
CA THR A 18 22.13 0.75 10.55
C THR A 18 23.42 0.24 9.90
N LYS A 19 23.27 -0.64 8.90
CA LYS A 19 24.36 -1.13 8.07
C LYS A 19 24.60 -0.19 6.90
N LYS A 20 25.85 0.22 6.67
CA LYS A 20 26.24 1.00 5.48
C LYS A 20 26.42 0.08 4.25
N PRO A 21 26.22 0.57 3.02
CA PRO A 21 26.47 -0.21 1.81
C PRO A 21 27.96 -0.55 1.68
N ASP A 22 28.28 -1.81 1.39
CA ASP A 22 29.65 -2.25 1.11
C ASP A 22 29.97 -2.09 -0.38
N LEU A 23 30.61 -0.97 -0.71
CA LEU A 23 30.98 -0.64 -2.10
C LEU A 23 32.20 -1.42 -2.59
N ASN A 24 32.86 -2.21 -1.74
CA ASN A 24 33.97 -3.05 -2.18
C ASN A 24 33.46 -4.39 -2.75
N ASP A 25 32.20 -4.77 -2.47
CA ASP A 25 31.59 -5.99 -3.01
C ASP A 25 31.19 -5.79 -4.48
N PRO A 26 31.81 -6.52 -5.44
CA PRO A 26 31.45 -6.44 -6.85
C PRO A 26 30.02 -6.92 -7.12
N VAL A 27 29.47 -7.82 -6.29
CA VAL A 27 28.11 -8.34 -6.43
C VAL A 27 27.08 -7.27 -6.08
N LEU A 28 27.27 -6.56 -4.95
CA LEU A 28 26.40 -5.45 -4.59
C LEU A 28 26.45 -4.33 -5.63
N ARG A 29 27.64 -3.97 -6.13
CA ARG A 29 27.79 -2.97 -7.20
C ARG A 29 27.08 -3.36 -8.49
N ALA A 30 27.20 -4.61 -8.92
CA ALA A 30 26.51 -5.11 -10.10
C ALA A 30 24.97 -5.10 -9.93
N LYS A 31 24.47 -5.34 -8.71
CA LYS A 31 23.05 -5.24 -8.37
C LYS A 31 22.57 -3.79 -8.39
N LEU A 32 23.31 -2.88 -7.76
CA LEU A 32 23.00 -1.45 -7.73
C LEU A 32 22.99 -0.83 -9.13
N ALA A 33 23.92 -1.23 -10.01
CA ALA A 33 23.96 -0.79 -11.41
C ALA A 33 22.69 -1.20 -12.20
N LYS A 34 21.98 -2.24 -11.76
CA LYS A 34 20.69 -2.69 -12.31
C LYS A 34 19.47 -2.10 -11.57
N GLY A 35 19.68 -1.16 -10.64
CA GLY A 35 18.62 -0.57 -9.82
C GLY A 35 18.12 -1.45 -8.67
N VAL A 36 18.73 -2.62 -8.43
CA VAL A 36 18.33 -3.57 -7.38
C VAL A 36 19.37 -3.65 -6.25
N GLY A 37 19.02 -4.26 -5.12
CA GLY A 37 19.96 -4.44 -4.01
C GLY A 37 20.02 -3.29 -3.00
N HIS A 38 19.05 -2.38 -3.05
CA HIS A 38 18.87 -1.34 -2.02
C HIS A 38 18.50 -1.91 -0.63
N ASN A 39 18.13 -3.20 -0.55
CA ASN A 39 17.79 -3.91 0.69
C ASN A 39 19.01 -4.47 1.46
N TYR A 40 20.24 -4.36 0.93
CA TYR A 40 21.44 -4.96 1.54
C TYR A 40 22.09 -4.10 2.64
N TYR A 41 21.59 -2.89 2.83
CA TYR A 41 22.04 -1.88 3.78
C TYR A 41 20.81 -1.19 4.40
N GLY A 42 21.02 -0.42 5.46
CA GLY A 42 19.94 0.14 6.28
C GLY A 42 19.73 -0.65 7.57
N GLU A 43 18.53 -0.55 8.14
CA GLU A 43 18.15 -1.26 9.35
C GLU A 43 17.86 -2.74 9.05
N PRO A 44 18.25 -3.68 9.92
CA PRO A 44 17.90 -5.08 9.74
C PRO A 44 16.37 -5.27 9.79
N ALA A 45 15.80 -5.80 8.69
CA ALA A 45 14.37 -6.08 8.61
C ALA A 45 13.88 -7.01 9.72
N TRP A 46 14.72 -7.95 10.15
CA TRP A 46 14.45 -8.81 11.30
C TRP A 46 15.35 -8.45 12.49
N PRO A 47 14.82 -8.35 13.72
CA PRO A 47 13.40 -8.43 14.11
C PRO A 47 12.67 -7.09 14.01
N ASN A 48 13.40 -5.99 13.79
CA ASN A 48 12.89 -4.64 14.04
C ASN A 48 11.63 -4.30 13.25
N ASP A 49 11.67 -4.44 11.93
CA ASP A 49 10.56 -4.05 11.09
C ASP A 49 9.49 -5.16 11.01
N LEU A 50 9.94 -6.40 10.75
CA LEU A 50 9.04 -7.54 10.50
C LEU A 50 8.28 -8.04 11.74
N LEU A 51 8.86 -7.96 12.94
CA LEU A 51 8.16 -8.38 14.15
C LEU A 51 7.54 -7.21 14.88
N TYR A 52 8.33 -6.17 15.16
CA TYR A 52 7.85 -5.10 16.03
C TYR A 52 6.93 -4.13 15.28
N ILE A 53 7.36 -3.61 14.13
CA ILE A 53 6.56 -2.62 13.39
C ILE A 53 5.36 -3.27 12.69
N PHE A 54 5.55 -4.38 11.98
CA PHE A 54 4.46 -5.02 11.22
C PHE A 54 3.31 -5.46 12.13
N SER A 55 3.61 -6.05 13.29
CA SER A 55 2.56 -6.47 14.23
C SER A 55 1.74 -5.28 14.74
N VAL A 56 2.39 -4.14 15.02
CA VAL A 56 1.71 -2.91 15.45
C VAL A 56 0.82 -2.35 14.35
N VAL A 57 1.33 -2.30 13.11
CA VAL A 57 0.57 -1.78 11.96
C VAL A 57 -0.65 -2.66 11.66
N ILE A 58 -0.50 -3.98 11.72
CA ILE A 58 -1.60 -4.94 11.51
C ILE A 58 -2.69 -4.74 12.57
N LEU A 59 -2.30 -4.69 13.85
CA LEU A 59 -3.26 -4.49 14.94
C LEU A 59 -3.95 -3.13 14.86
N CYS A 60 -3.21 -2.07 14.52
CA CYS A 60 -3.77 -0.74 14.31
C CYS A 60 -4.80 -0.74 13.18
N THR A 61 -4.48 -1.36 12.05
CA THR A 61 -5.40 -1.45 10.90
C THR A 61 -6.67 -2.20 11.27
N ILE A 62 -6.56 -3.34 11.96
CA ILE A 62 -7.73 -4.11 12.42
C ILE A 62 -8.56 -3.27 13.40
N ALA A 63 -7.93 -2.61 14.37
CA ALA A 63 -8.60 -1.78 15.36
C ALA A 63 -9.37 -0.62 14.71
N CYS A 64 -8.80 0.04 13.70
CA CYS A 64 -9.47 1.10 12.95
C CYS A 64 -10.70 0.58 12.19
N ASN A 65 -10.57 -0.57 11.50
CA ASN A 65 -11.69 -1.16 10.77
C ASN A 65 -12.82 -1.60 11.72
N VAL A 66 -12.49 -2.27 12.83
CA VAL A 66 -13.48 -2.68 13.85
C VAL A 66 -14.12 -1.45 14.49
N GLY A 67 -13.34 -0.42 14.80
CA GLY A 67 -13.85 0.84 15.32
C GLY A 67 -14.86 1.49 14.38
N LEU A 68 -14.58 1.50 13.07
CA LEU A 68 -15.50 2.02 12.06
C LEU A 68 -16.77 1.18 11.95
N VAL A 69 -16.67 -0.15 11.96
CA VAL A 69 -17.82 -1.06 11.94
C VAL A 69 -18.74 -0.90 13.17
N VAL A 70 -18.15 -0.60 14.34
CA VAL A 70 -18.93 -0.37 15.57
C VAL A 70 -19.61 1.00 15.57
N LEU A 71 -18.94 2.04 15.05
CA LEU A 71 -19.47 3.40 15.01
C LEU A 71 -20.50 3.61 13.91
N GLU A 72 -20.28 3.03 12.73
CA GLU A 72 -21.20 3.10 11.59
C GLU A 72 -21.65 1.70 11.21
N LEU A 73 -22.85 1.33 11.70
CA LEU A 73 -23.46 0.07 11.32
C LEU A 73 -24.05 0.19 9.92
N SER A 74 -23.62 -0.68 9.01
CA SER A 74 -24.17 -0.75 7.67
C SER A 74 -25.69 -0.96 7.70
N MET A 75 -26.42 -0.15 6.95
CA MET A 75 -27.86 -0.30 6.77
C MET A 75 -28.13 -1.53 5.88
N ILE A 76 -29.15 -2.31 6.23
CA ILE A 76 -29.69 -3.36 5.36
C ILE A 76 -30.64 -2.70 4.35
N GLY A 77 -30.43 -2.95 3.06
CA GLY A 77 -31.24 -2.35 1.99
C GLY A 77 -32.63 -2.95 1.87
N GLU A 78 -33.48 -2.31 1.05
CA GLU A 78 -34.80 -2.84 0.68
C GLU A 78 -34.65 -4.09 -0.21
N LEU A 79 -35.67 -4.95 -0.22
CA LEU A 79 -35.70 -6.11 -1.12
C LEU A 79 -35.73 -5.64 -2.58
N ALA A 80 -34.99 -6.34 -3.44
CA ALA A 80 -34.93 -6.01 -4.85
C ALA A 80 -36.31 -6.17 -5.52
N ASP A 81 -36.86 -5.07 -6.03
CA ASP A 81 -38.08 -5.05 -6.84
C ASP A 81 -37.73 -4.75 -8.31
N PRO A 82 -37.99 -5.66 -9.26
CA PRO A 82 -37.73 -5.41 -10.68
C PRO A 82 -38.62 -4.34 -11.30
N TYR A 83 -39.71 -3.91 -10.64
CA TYR A 83 -40.66 -2.94 -11.18
C TYR A 83 -40.47 -1.51 -10.63
N ALA A 84 -39.67 -1.34 -9.58
CA ALA A 84 -39.42 -0.05 -8.95
C ALA A 84 -37.92 0.26 -8.98
N THR A 85 -37.53 1.31 -9.73
CA THR A 85 -36.14 1.81 -9.72
C THR A 85 -35.94 2.77 -8.54
N PRO A 86 -34.92 2.57 -7.69
CA PRO A 86 -34.61 3.53 -6.64
C PRO A 86 -34.19 4.88 -7.25
N LEU A 87 -34.38 5.97 -6.50
CA LEU A 87 -34.07 7.32 -6.97
C LEU A 87 -32.58 7.53 -7.26
N GLU A 88 -31.71 6.84 -6.52
CA GLU A 88 -30.26 6.92 -6.65
C GLU A 88 -29.69 5.51 -6.88
N ILE A 89 -29.22 5.24 -8.11
CA ILE A 89 -28.51 4.01 -8.46
C ILE A 89 -27.03 4.33 -8.65
N LEU A 90 -26.21 4.03 -7.63
CA LEU A 90 -24.79 4.35 -7.62
C LEU A 90 -23.98 3.12 -7.20
N PRO A 91 -22.86 2.80 -7.89
CA PRO A 91 -21.98 1.69 -7.49
C PRO A 91 -21.10 2.08 -6.30
N GLU A 92 -20.10 1.28 -5.95
CA GLU A 92 -19.12 1.64 -4.92
C GLU A 92 -18.19 2.78 -5.38
N TRP A 93 -17.59 3.48 -4.41
CA TRP A 93 -16.83 4.73 -4.65
C TRP A 93 -15.68 4.58 -5.64
N TYR A 94 -15.00 3.43 -5.68
CA TYR A 94 -13.92 3.16 -6.63
C TYR A 94 -14.42 2.92 -8.06
N PHE A 95 -15.71 2.64 -8.25
CA PHE A 95 -16.34 2.50 -9.56
C PHE A 95 -16.94 3.81 -10.11
N PHE A 96 -16.99 4.88 -9.33
CA PHE A 96 -17.48 6.18 -9.80
C PHE A 96 -16.86 6.67 -11.11
N PRO A 97 -15.52 6.63 -11.34
CA PRO A 97 -14.96 7.09 -12.60
C PRO A 97 -15.42 6.24 -13.79
N VAL A 98 -15.55 4.93 -13.60
CA VAL A 98 -16.01 3.97 -14.61
C VAL A 98 -17.50 4.18 -14.92
N PHE A 99 -18.31 4.44 -13.90
CA PHE A 99 -19.73 4.74 -14.03
C PHE A 99 -19.99 6.05 -14.78
N GLN A 100 -19.17 7.08 -14.54
CA GLN A 100 -19.25 8.34 -15.30
C GLN A 100 -18.96 8.15 -16.78
N ILE A 101 -17.98 7.30 -17.14
CA ILE A 101 -17.70 6.97 -18.55
C ILE A 101 -18.91 6.29 -19.19
N LEU A 102 -19.53 5.34 -18.49
CA LEU A 102 -20.73 4.64 -18.97
C LEU A 102 -21.94 5.55 -19.16
N HIS A 103 -22.12 6.57 -18.30
CA HIS A 103 -23.26 7.49 -18.40
C HIS A 103 -23.04 8.62 -19.43
N THR A 104 -21.79 8.94 -19.78
CA THR A 104 -21.46 10.03 -20.72
C THR A 104 -21.25 9.57 -22.15
N VAL A 105 -20.79 8.33 -22.35
CA VAL A 105 -20.53 7.77 -23.68
C VAL A 105 -21.77 7.03 -24.19
N SER A 106 -22.49 7.64 -25.13
CA SER A 106 -23.73 7.08 -25.69
C SER A 106 -23.56 5.75 -26.44
N ASN A 107 -22.36 5.42 -26.92
CA ASN A 107 -22.08 4.15 -27.59
C ASN A 107 -21.60 3.11 -26.57
N ASN A 108 -22.41 2.08 -26.35
CA ASN A 108 -22.14 1.00 -25.40
C ASN A 108 -20.79 0.29 -25.66
N LEU A 109 -20.39 0.10 -26.92
CA LEU A 109 -19.13 -0.59 -27.25
C LEU A 109 -17.91 0.27 -26.95
N LEU A 110 -17.99 1.58 -27.24
CA LEU A 110 -16.92 2.52 -26.91
C LEU A 110 -16.80 2.73 -25.39
N GLY A 111 -17.92 2.78 -24.69
CA GLY A 111 -17.94 2.83 -23.22
C GLY A 111 -17.23 1.64 -22.59
N VAL A 112 -17.55 0.41 -23.02
CA VAL A 112 -16.88 -0.80 -22.55
C VAL A 112 -15.38 -0.81 -22.89
N LEU A 113 -14.99 -0.38 -24.10
CA LEU A 113 -13.58 -0.27 -24.48
C LEU A 113 -12.80 0.68 -23.56
N LEU A 114 -13.40 1.80 -23.19
CA LEU A 114 -12.78 2.78 -22.29
C LEU A 114 -12.68 2.25 -20.85
N MET A 115 -13.68 1.52 -20.35
CA MET A 115 -13.59 0.85 -19.05
C MET A 115 -12.41 -0.11 -18.99
N VAL A 116 -12.25 -0.91 -20.06
CA VAL A 116 -11.13 -1.83 -20.21
C VAL A 116 -9.81 -1.05 -20.22
N SER A 117 -9.72 0.01 -21.01
CA SER A 117 -8.51 0.84 -21.07
C SER A 117 -8.11 1.44 -19.71
N VAL A 118 -9.06 1.79 -18.84
CA VAL A 118 -8.77 2.29 -17.49
C VAL A 118 -8.22 1.18 -16.59
N ALA A 119 -8.69 -0.05 -16.74
CA ALA A 119 -8.19 -1.18 -15.96
C ALA A 119 -6.77 -1.64 -16.40
N PHE A 120 -6.38 -1.35 -17.65
CA PHE A 120 -5.08 -1.72 -18.22
C PHE A 120 -4.04 -0.58 -18.21
N SER A 121 -4.42 0.63 -17.75
CA SER A 121 -3.52 1.79 -17.60
C SER A 121 -2.92 1.88 -16.21
#